data_AF-A0A139TU83-F1
#
_entry.id   AF-A0A139TU83-F1
#
_cell.length_a   1.000
_cell.length_b   1.000
_cell.length_c   1.000
_cell.angle_alpha   90.00
_cell.angle_beta   90.00
_cell.angle_gamma   90.00
#
_symmetry.space_group_name_H-M   'P 1'
#
loop_
_entity.id
_entity.type
_entity.pdbx_description
1 polymer ?
#
loop_
_entity_poly.entity_id
_entity_poly.type
_entity_poly.pdbx_seq_one_letter_code
_entity_poly.pdbx_strand_id
1 'polypeptide(L)'
;MTYDPETLCTLISMQLSRFAGAGNYWTIYDPHWPGMIAIRLEQLGERYVPVDGAKFYTWLQTPDLTWQDVVSMVARKRKQLNKTHNHK
;
A
#
# COMPACT_ATOMS: atom_id res chain seq x y z
N MET A 1 13.54 6.75 -11.90
CA MET A 1 13.25 5.47 -12.58
C MET A 1 11.75 5.24 -12.50
N THR A 2 11.09 5.02 -13.63
CA THR A 2 9.66 4.67 -13.64
C THR A 2 9.59 3.16 -13.78
N TYR A 3 9.29 2.47 -12.69
CA TYR A 3 9.03 1.05 -12.72
C TYR A 3 7.65 0.80 -13.33
N ASP A 4 7.51 -0.28 -14.10
CA ASP A 4 6.19 -0.74 -14.51
C ASP A 4 5.39 -1.23 -13.28
N PRO A 5 4.04 -1.30 -13.38
CA PRO A 5 3.21 -1.61 -12.23
C PRO A 5 3.41 -3.03 -11.66
N GLU A 6 3.77 -4.02 -12.47
CA GLU A 6 4.04 -5.39 -11.99
C GLU A 6 5.34 -5.43 -11.19
N THR A 7 6.37 -4.74 -11.70
CA THR A 7 7.63 -4.52 -10.98
C THR A 7 7.38 -3.77 -9.67
N LEU A 8 6.56 -2.72 -9.65
CA LEU A 8 6.20 -2.02 -8.41
C LEU A 8 5.50 -2.94 -7.42
N CYS A 9 4.52 -3.73 -7.87
CA CYS A 9 3.80 -4.66 -7.01
C CYS A 9 4.77 -5.66 -6.36
N THR A 10 5.72 -6.19 -7.14
CA THR A 10 6.75 -7.11 -6.66
C THR A 10 7.69 -6.44 -5.66
N LEU A 11 8.22 -5.26 -5.99
CA LEU A 11 9.14 -4.52 -5.13
C LEU A 11 8.49 -4.09 -3.80
N ILE A 12 7.24 -3.64 -3.84
CA ILE A 12 6.46 -3.33 -2.64
C ILE A 12 6.27 -4.59 -1.80
N SER A 13 5.94 -5.73 -2.41
CA SER A 13 5.77 -7.00 -1.71
C SER A 13 7.05 -7.45 -1.03
N MET A 14 8.20 -7.28 -1.69
CA MET A 14 9.52 -7.55 -1.10
C MET A 14 9.86 -6.60 0.04
N GLN A 15 9.50 -5.32 -0.05
CA GLN A 15 9.72 -4.39 1.06
C GLN A 15 8.81 -4.69 2.24
N LEU A 16 7.57 -5.11 2.00
CA LEU A 16 6.65 -5.50 3.07
C LEU A 16 7.06 -6.82 3.75
N SER A 17 7.77 -7.72 3.04
CA SER A 17 8.20 -9.01 3.61
C SER A 17 9.23 -8.86 4.72
N ARG A 18 9.93 -7.72 4.82
CA ARG A 18 10.82 -7.43 5.96
C ARG A 18 10.08 -7.36 7.30
N PHE A 19 8.75 -7.22 7.27
CA PHE A 19 7.87 -7.25 8.42
C PHE A 19 7.23 -8.64 8.63
N ALA A 20 7.82 -9.70 8.07
CA ALA A 20 7.30 -11.06 8.21
C ALA A 20 7.01 -11.41 9.68
N GLY A 21 5.81 -11.94 9.93
CA GLY A 21 5.32 -12.25 11.28
C GLY A 21 4.54 -11.12 11.97
N ALA A 22 4.54 -9.89 11.44
CA ALA A 22 3.79 -8.76 12.00
C ALA A 22 2.33 -8.68 11.49
N GLY A 23 2.02 -9.28 10.34
CA GLY A 23 0.67 -9.38 9.81
C GLY A 23 0.63 -9.82 8.34
N ASN A 24 -0.52 -10.38 7.91
CA ASN A 24 -0.73 -10.73 6.52
C ASN A 24 -1.01 -9.49 5.65
N TYR A 25 -0.46 -9.48 4.44
CA TYR A 25 -0.69 -8.43 3.45
C TYR A 25 -0.91 -9.00 2.06
N TRP A 26 -1.63 -8.24 1.25
CA TRP A 26 -1.83 -8.52 -0.17
C TRP A 26 -1.61 -7.23 -0.95
N THR A 27 -0.93 -7.37 -2.07
CA THR A 27 -0.63 -6.31 -3.03
C THR A 27 -1.21 -6.75 -4.37
N ILE A 28 -1.97 -5.88 -5.01
CA ILE A 28 -2.46 -6.13 -6.37
C ILE A 28 -2.23 -4.89 -7.21
N TYR A 29 -1.84 -5.11 -8.46
CA TYR A 29 -1.95 -4.10 -9.50
C TYR A 29 -3.29 -4.28 -10.21
N ASP A 30 -4.06 -3.20 -10.34
CA ASP A 30 -5.27 -3.17 -11.16
C ASP A 30 -4.98 -2.35 -12.43
N PRO A 31 -5.05 -2.97 -13.63
CA PRO A 31 -4.86 -2.27 -14.90
C PRO A 31 -5.81 -1.08 -15.10
N HIS A 32 -6.96 -1.07 -14.45
CA HIS A 32 -7.91 0.03 -14.54
C HIS A 32 -7.43 1.29 -13.79
N TRP A 33 -6.48 1.17 -12.87
CA TRP A 33 -5.91 2.28 -12.08
C TRP A 33 -4.41 2.44 -12.35
N PRO A 34 -4.04 3.01 -13.52
CA PRO A 34 -2.63 3.11 -13.92
C PRO A 34 -1.79 3.89 -12.90
N GLY A 35 -0.69 3.29 -12.47
CA GLY A 35 0.23 3.85 -11.47
C GLY A 35 -0.19 3.68 -10.01
N MET A 36 -1.37 3.09 -9.74
CA MET A 36 -1.81 2.75 -8.39
C MET A 36 -1.55 1.27 -8.10
N ILE A 37 -1.18 1.00 -6.86
CA ILE A 37 -1.10 -0.36 -6.30
C ILE A 37 -2.10 -0.42 -5.17
N ALA A 38 -2.95 -1.45 -5.17
CA ALA A 38 -3.93 -1.64 -4.10
C ALA A 38 -3.34 -2.53 -3.02
N ILE A 39 -3.34 -2.01 -1.79
CA ILE A 39 -2.78 -2.68 -0.60
C ILE A 39 -3.93 -3.11 0.30
N ARG A 40 -3.93 -4.39 0.69
CA ARG A 40 -4.78 -4.90 1.77
C ARG A 40 -3.87 -5.36 2.91
N LEU A 41 -4.22 -4.92 4.11
CA LEU A 41 -3.58 -5.36 5.35
C LEU A 41 -4.65 -6.05 6.20
N GLU A 42 -4.35 -7.25 6.70
CA GLU A 42 -5.28 -8.03 7.51
C GLU A 42 -5.84 -7.24 8.72
N GLN A 43 -4.99 -6.46 9.38
CA GLN A 43 -5.35 -5.61 10.52
C GLN A 43 -6.36 -4.49 10.17
N LEU A 44 -6.51 -4.15 8.89
CA LEU A 44 -7.47 -3.18 8.41
C LEU A 44 -8.71 -3.84 7.79
N GLY A 45 -8.76 -5.17 7.77
CA GLY A 45 -9.85 -5.98 7.22
C GLY A 45 -9.69 -6.30 5.74
N GLU A 46 -10.82 -6.45 5.04
CA GLU A 46 -10.84 -7.03 3.69
C GLU A 46 -10.68 -6.00 2.56
N ARG A 47 -10.67 -4.70 2.88
CA ARG A 47 -10.72 -3.66 1.86
C ARG A 47 -9.33 -3.31 1.35
N TYR A 48 -9.17 -3.38 0.04
CA TYR A 48 -8.01 -2.85 -0.68
C TYR A 48 -8.02 -1.31 -0.66
N VAL A 49 -6.83 -0.74 -0.44
CA VAL A 49 -6.61 0.70 -0.39
C VAL A 49 -5.63 1.06 -1.51
N PRO A 50 -6.04 1.87 -2.51
CA PRO A 50 -5.13 2.32 -3.54
C PRO A 50 -4.11 3.31 -3.00
N VAL A 51 -2.84 3.08 -3.33
CA VAL A 51 -1.72 3.98 -3.08
C VAL A 51 -0.97 4.23 -4.39
N ASP A 52 -0.34 5.40 -4.49
CA ASP A 52 0.63 5.69 -5.55
C ASP A 52 1.82 4.73 -5.38
N GLY A 53 2.00 3.81 -6.31
CA GLY A 53 2.94 2.70 -6.14
C GLY A 53 4.39 3.17 -6.02
N ALA A 54 4.79 4.15 -6.84
CA ALA A 54 6.15 4.68 -6.83
C ALA A 54 6.44 5.42 -5.51
N LYS A 55 5.55 6.33 -5.09
CA LYS A 55 5.73 7.06 -3.83
C LYS A 55 5.67 6.13 -2.63
N PHE A 56 4.78 5.14 -2.65
CA PHE A 56 4.68 4.17 -1.56
C PHE A 56 5.92 3.31 -1.46
N TYR A 57 6.46 2.83 -2.59
CA TYR A 57 7.72 2.09 -2.62
C TYR A 57 8.89 2.92 -2.07
N THR A 58 9.06 4.17 -2.53
CA THR A 58 10.09 5.07 -2.00
C THR A 58 9.92 5.31 -0.51
N TRP A 59 8.69 5.51 -0.02
CA TRP A 59 8.43 5.67 1.41
C TRP A 59 8.74 4.41 2.22
N LEU A 60 8.46 3.22 1.68
CA LEU A 60 8.83 1.96 2.33
C LEU A 60 10.34 1.83 2.49
N GLN A 61 11.17 2.42 1.63
CA GLN A 61 12.62 2.40 1.78
C GLN A 61 13.14 3.25 2.95
N THR A 62 12.29 4.01 3.63
CA THR A 62 12.66 4.78 4.83
C THR A 62 13.24 3.84 5.91
N PRO A 63 14.43 4.14 6.45
CA PRO A 63 14.99 3.37 7.56
C PRO A 63 14.09 3.46 8.80
N ASP A 64 14.16 2.44 9.66
CA ASP A 64 13.43 2.35 10.93
C ASP A 64 11.90 2.37 10.85
N LEU A 65 11.33 2.37 9.64
CA LEU A 65 9.90 2.28 9.45
C LEU A 65 9.39 0.95 10.03
N THR A 66 8.39 1.02 10.91
CA THR A 66 7.79 -0.16 11.55
C THR A 66 6.56 -0.65 10.80
N TRP A 67 6.13 -1.89 11.08
CA TRP A 67 4.86 -2.40 10.57
C TRP A 67 3.67 -1.52 10.96
N GLN A 68 3.68 -0.99 12.20
CA GLN A 68 2.61 -0.13 12.69
C GLN A 68 2.53 1.20 11.93
N ASP A 69 3.65 1.70 11.40
CA ASP A 69 3.67 2.88 10.53
C ASP A 69 2.98 2.59 9.20
N VAL A 70 3.25 1.43 8.61
CA VAL A 70 2.59 0.95 7.38
C VAL A 70 1.08 0.89 7.58
N VAL A 71 0.65 0.23 8.66
CA VAL A 71 -0.77 0.09 9.02
C VAL A 71 -1.42 1.46 9.22
N SER A 72 -0.76 2.35 9.97
CA SER A 72 -1.25 3.69 10.24
C SER A 72 -1.40 4.53 8.98
N MET A 73 -0.43 4.45 8.06
CA MET A 73 -0.48 5.16 6.78
C MET A 73 -1.64 4.66 5.91
N VAL A 74 -1.77 3.33 5.74
CA VAL A 74 -2.85 2.74 4.94
C VAL A 74 -4.23 3.06 5.56
N ALA A 75 -4.34 3.02 6.90
CA ALA A 75 -5.56 3.41 7.60
C ALA A 75 -5.93 4.89 7.37
N ARG A 76 -4.93 5.80 7.41
CA ARG A 76 -5.13 7.22 7.10
C ARG A 76 -5.60 7.41 5.66
N LYS A 77 -4.98 6.73 4.70
CA LYS A 77 -5.37 6.78 3.29
C LYS A 77 -6.80 6.28 3.06
N ARG A 78 -7.17 5.16 3.69
CA ARG A 78 -8.56 4.64 3.66
C ARG A 78 -9.56 5.67 4.18
N LYS A 79 -9.27 6.32 5.32
CA LYS A 79 -10.14 7.36 5.88
C LYS A 79 -10.28 8.56 4.93
N GLN A 80 -9.21 8.98 4.26
CA GLN A 80 -9.26 10.05 3.27
C GLN A 80 -10.17 9.69 2.10
N LEU A 81 -10.01 8.49 1.53
CA LEU A 81 -10.84 8.01 0.42
C LEU A 81 -12.33 7.95 0.78
N ASN A 82 -12.66 7.48 1.99
CA ASN A 82 -14.04 7.44 2.46
C ASN A 82 -14.65 8.84 2.65
N LYS A 83 -13.87 9.82 3.12
CA LYS A 83 -14.35 11.21 3.23
C LYS A 83 -14.60 11.82 1.86
N THR A 84 -13.73 11.56 0.89
CA THR A 84 -13.92 12.03 -0.49
C THR A 84 -15.17 11.42 -1.13
N HIS A 85 -15.49 10.16 -0.85
CA HIS A 85 -16.70 9.51 -1.34
C HIS A 85 -18.00 10.05 -0.73
N ASN A 86 -17.98 10.52 0.52
CA ASN A 86 -19.16 11.07 1.21
C ASN A 86 -19.43 12.56 0.93
N HIS A 87 -18.59 13.23 0.12
CA HIS A 87 -18.77 14.62 -0.31
C HIS A 87 -19.23 14.74 -1.77
N LYS A 88 -19.84 13.69 -2.32
CA LYS A 88 -20.53 13.72 -3.62
C LYS A 88 -22.03 13.58 -3.45
#